data_AF-A0A4Y8I7C8-F1
#
_entry.id   AF-A0A4Y8I7C8-F1
#
_cell.length_a   1.000
_cell.length_b   1.000
_cell.length_c   1.000
_cell.angle_alpha   90.00
_cell.angle_beta   90.00
_cell.angle_gamma   90.00
#
_symmetry.space_group_name_H-M   'P 1'
#
loop_
_entity.id
_entity.type
_entity.pdbx_description
1 polymer ?
#
loop_
_entity_poly.entity_id
_entity_poly.type
_entity_poly.pdbx_seq_one_letter_code
_entity_poly.pdbx_strand_id
1 'polypeptide(L)'
;MKRVLLLAALAMVTLSCDDSIVDVLKENKAPVVSVFLSADSVESLNRTSSNQILYWDGKDPDGLVVGFYYTFGNTDNPSNWVFLDDSTAEGPELMNSDSANWRFTTARSDTFSLEILTDTVTYTFSVLAVDDQNKLSDEPASIKLPIKNSRPELFFLNEVDFSSSTVKIPDRTFTIASFAWVVTDLDGEDTIDKFQYAITDSGSTADTIWVDISPTKRSIILSGTQYETDADVTFDDRMTEGLHAFHLRAVDVAGAASDTKRLPEDEEEYWYVEEPARDILLVDDWATNSSDGRALYTQILDSLRSIKAGREYSILNLKPQNSEYLLSKSALRETIKLFKAVIWYSDVNPKLDEASVALGDYSKNGGKVIFSTLFSQFGSNRGDPLEFTPVDSFDVIRDTTSNAREVGLIFRSWNVAVWPDTLITAEFPDTLLPDFAQFASIIPSPKMLVPKSSSRVLYRYQALPRRYAGMPAVIVEDANKSFILCSIPLHYFNGGKNLGKLIDLFLTTEFGL
;
A
#
# COMPACT_ATOMS: atom_id res chain seq x y z
N MET A 1 92.37 -40.89 -17.91
CA MET A 1 91.62 -39.63 -17.66
C MET A 1 90.11 -39.80 -17.45
N LYS A 2 89.41 -40.80 -18.04
CA LYS A 2 87.96 -40.99 -17.83
C LYS A 2 87.51 -41.58 -16.47
N ARG A 3 88.40 -42.21 -15.68
CA ARG A 3 88.05 -42.78 -14.37
C ARG A 3 88.14 -41.81 -13.19
N VAL A 4 88.88 -40.71 -13.34
CA VAL A 4 89.02 -39.69 -12.27
C VAL A 4 87.86 -38.70 -12.29
N LEU A 5 87.27 -38.44 -13.47
CA LEU A 5 86.07 -37.59 -13.57
C LEU A 5 84.80 -38.26 -13.00
N LEU A 6 84.70 -39.59 -13.04
CA LEU A 6 83.53 -40.30 -12.53
C LEU A 6 83.49 -40.35 -10.98
N LEU A 7 84.66 -40.39 -10.33
CA LEU A 7 84.76 -40.33 -8.86
C LEU A 7 84.54 -38.91 -8.33
N ALA A 8 84.95 -37.88 -9.06
CA ALA A 8 84.67 -36.49 -8.68
C ALA A 8 83.19 -36.11 -8.85
N ALA A 9 82.51 -36.67 -9.86
CA ALA A 9 81.07 -36.48 -10.04
C ALA A 9 80.24 -37.24 -9.00
N LEU A 10 80.67 -38.42 -8.56
CA LEU A 10 79.98 -39.19 -7.51
C LEU A 10 80.19 -38.58 -6.11
N ALA A 11 81.34 -37.95 -5.86
CA ALA A 11 81.62 -37.23 -4.61
C ALA A 11 80.90 -35.86 -4.51
N MET A 12 80.48 -35.27 -5.63
CA MET A 12 79.72 -34.01 -5.63
C MET A 12 78.20 -34.19 -5.46
N VAL A 13 77.67 -35.41 -5.64
CA VAL A 13 76.23 -35.69 -5.41
C VAL A 13 75.93 -36.02 -3.93
N THR A 14 76.93 -36.42 -3.14
CA THR A 14 76.76 -36.70 -1.70
C THR A 14 76.98 -35.50 -0.78
N LEU A 15 77.21 -34.31 -1.35
CA LEU A 15 77.30 -33.03 -0.63
C LEU A 15 76.04 -32.16 -0.83
N SER A 16 74.95 -32.77 -1.31
CA SER A 16 73.63 -32.15 -1.36
C SER A 16 72.96 -32.27 0.00
N CYS A 17 72.86 -31.14 0.70
CA CYS A 17 72.07 -30.86 1.91
C CYS A 17 71.80 -32.07 2.82
N ASP A 18 72.73 -32.28 3.75
CA ASP A 18 72.40 -32.86 5.05
C ASP A 18 71.55 -31.80 5.78
N ASP A 19 70.24 -31.76 5.50
CA ASP A 19 69.29 -31.19 6.45
C ASP A 19 69.36 -32.13 7.65
N SER A 20 70.26 -31.83 8.58
CA SER A 20 70.22 -32.44 9.89
C SER A 20 68.80 -32.21 10.41
N ILE A 21 68.01 -33.27 10.48
CA ILE A 21 66.79 -33.28 11.27
C ILE A 21 67.26 -32.94 12.67
N VAL A 22 67.08 -31.67 13.04
CA VAL A 22 67.42 -31.20 14.37
C VAL A 22 66.40 -31.87 15.27
N ASP A 23 66.79 -32.96 15.91
CA ASP A 23 65.97 -33.76 16.85
C ASP A 23 65.71 -33.01 18.17
N VAL A 24 65.79 -31.67 18.13
CA VAL A 24 65.35 -30.78 19.19
C VAL A 24 64.05 -30.18 18.69
N LEU A 25 62.94 -30.74 19.15
CA LEU A 25 61.63 -30.11 19.02
C LEU A 25 61.78 -28.66 19.49
N LYS A 26 61.58 -27.70 18.57
CA LYS A 26 61.50 -26.30 18.98
C LYS A 26 60.30 -26.18 19.90
N GLU A 27 60.49 -25.54 21.05
CA GLU A 27 59.40 -25.29 21.98
C GLU A 27 58.34 -24.45 21.28
N ASN A 28 57.12 -24.98 21.21
CA ASN A 28 56.00 -24.33 20.55
C ASN A 28 55.72 -22.95 21.16
N LYS A 29 55.73 -21.88 20.38
CA LYS A 29 55.37 -20.53 20.87
C LYS A 29 53.90 -20.24 20.60
N ALA A 30 53.34 -19.31 21.36
CA ALA A 30 51.95 -18.93 21.16
C ALA A 30 51.83 -18.06 19.89
N PRO A 31 50.75 -18.21 19.11
CA PRO A 31 50.46 -17.31 18.00
C PRO A 31 50.11 -15.91 18.51
N VAL A 32 50.32 -14.90 17.67
CA VAL A 32 49.89 -13.51 17.91
C VAL A 32 48.67 -13.22 17.04
N VAL A 33 47.62 -12.67 17.64
CA VAL A 33 46.35 -12.35 16.97
C VAL A 33 46.10 -10.83 16.95
N SER A 34 45.42 -10.37 15.91
CA SER A 34 45.02 -8.96 15.74
C SER A 34 43.61 -8.86 15.16
N VAL A 35 42.88 -7.80 15.52
CA VAL A 35 41.52 -7.51 15.03
C VAL A 35 41.45 -6.07 14.51
N PHE A 36 40.69 -5.84 13.44
CA PHE A 36 40.52 -4.53 12.81
C PHE A 36 39.16 -4.41 12.10
N LEU A 37 38.75 -3.17 11.82
CA LEU A 37 37.54 -2.82 11.06
C LEU A 37 37.89 -2.54 9.59
N SER A 38 36.94 -2.75 8.68
CA SER A 38 37.10 -2.33 7.27
C SER A 38 37.35 -0.83 7.17
N ALA A 39 38.21 -0.39 6.24
CA ALA A 39 38.48 1.03 6.01
C ALA A 39 37.51 1.71 5.03
N ASP A 40 36.69 0.95 4.27
CA ASP A 40 35.68 1.52 3.34
C ASP A 40 34.52 2.20 4.06
N SER A 41 34.57 2.20 5.39
CA SER A 41 33.64 2.83 6.28
C SER A 41 34.22 4.16 6.81
N VAL A 42 34.83 4.97 5.94
CA VAL A 42 35.29 6.33 6.30
C VAL A 42 34.11 7.22 6.73
N GLU A 43 32.86 6.84 6.42
CA GLU A 43 31.66 7.42 7.06
C GLU A 43 31.32 6.80 8.44
N SER A 44 31.77 5.58 8.76
CA SER A 44 31.40 4.83 9.97
C SER A 44 32.23 5.13 11.23
N LEU A 45 33.29 5.92 11.13
CA LEU A 45 33.94 6.42 12.35
C LEU A 45 33.05 7.42 13.11
N ASN A 46 31.94 7.87 12.51
CA ASN A 46 31.02 8.84 13.11
C ASN A 46 29.60 8.32 13.37
N ARG A 47 29.17 7.18 12.78
CA ARG A 47 27.84 6.58 12.96
C ARG A 47 27.91 5.08 12.68
N THR A 48 28.06 4.28 13.72
CA THR A 48 28.13 2.81 13.61
C THR A 48 26.73 2.24 13.50
N SER A 49 26.37 1.77 12.31
CA SER A 49 25.14 1.01 12.06
C SER A 49 25.08 -0.24 12.95
N SER A 50 23.88 -0.73 13.26
CA SER A 50 23.68 -2.03 13.93
C SER A 50 24.46 -3.19 13.29
N ASN A 51 24.75 -3.15 11.98
CA ASN A 51 25.57 -4.16 11.31
C ASN A 51 27.05 -3.76 11.26
N GLN A 52 27.93 -4.58 11.84
CA GLN A 52 29.38 -4.36 11.90
C GLN A 52 30.14 -5.50 11.21
N ILE A 53 31.08 -5.16 10.32
CA ILE A 53 31.96 -6.14 9.68
C ILE A 53 33.34 -6.07 10.34
N LEU A 54 33.75 -7.17 10.97
CA LEU A 54 35.04 -7.29 11.66
C LEU A 54 35.98 -8.22 10.89
N TYR A 55 37.27 -7.92 10.97
CA TYR A 55 38.35 -8.70 10.39
C TYR A 55 39.37 -9.06 11.46
N TRP A 56 39.97 -10.23 11.34
CA TRP A 56 41.04 -10.67 12.22
C TRP A 56 42.09 -11.48 11.46
N ASP A 57 43.31 -11.44 11.97
CA ASP A 57 44.41 -12.24 11.44
C ASP A 57 45.35 -12.68 12.55
N GLY A 58 46.06 -13.78 12.31
CA GLY A 58 46.97 -14.40 13.25
C GLY A 58 48.30 -14.76 12.59
N LYS A 59 49.39 -14.65 13.36
CA LYS A 59 50.73 -15.05 12.94
C LYS A 59 51.35 -15.93 14.01
N ASP A 60 51.81 -17.10 13.60
CA ASP A 60 52.54 -18.00 14.47
C ASP A 60 54.06 -17.90 14.23
N PRO A 61 54.90 -17.72 15.27
CA PRO A 61 56.35 -17.56 15.09
C PRO A 61 57.10 -18.80 14.59
N ASP A 62 56.54 -19.99 14.78
CA ASP A 62 57.21 -21.28 14.58
C ASP A 62 56.38 -22.33 13.82
N GLY A 63 55.17 -21.98 13.40
CA GLY A 63 54.21 -22.82 12.70
C GLY A 63 53.17 -22.00 11.92
N LEU A 64 51.94 -22.51 11.89
CA LEU A 64 50.82 -21.92 11.15
C LEU A 64 49.62 -21.74 12.08
N VAL A 65 48.90 -20.61 11.91
CA VAL A 65 47.58 -20.46 12.53
C VAL A 65 46.56 -21.30 11.75
N VAL A 66 45.93 -22.25 12.43
CA VAL A 66 44.94 -23.18 11.84
C VAL A 66 43.50 -22.73 12.04
N GLY A 67 43.26 -21.75 12.91
CA GLY A 67 41.95 -21.14 13.08
C GLY A 67 41.91 -20.11 14.20
N PHE A 68 40.69 -19.69 14.53
CA PHE A 68 40.41 -18.65 15.51
C PHE A 68 39.25 -19.05 16.41
N TYR A 69 39.31 -18.66 17.67
CA TYR A 69 38.16 -18.63 18.55
C TYR A 69 37.74 -17.18 18.71
N TYR A 70 36.46 -16.85 18.50
CA TYR A 70 35.95 -15.51 18.79
C TYR A 70 34.74 -15.53 19.72
N THR A 71 34.53 -14.42 20.41
CA THR A 71 33.35 -14.15 21.23
C THR A 71 32.92 -12.71 21.06
N PHE A 72 31.62 -12.48 21.25
CA PHE A 72 31.01 -11.17 21.05
C PHE A 72 29.85 -10.97 22.02
N GLY A 73 29.81 -9.81 22.69
CA GLY A 73 28.74 -9.51 23.63
C GLY A 73 28.68 -8.07 24.09
N ASN A 74 27.52 -7.70 24.64
CA ASN A 74 27.31 -6.40 25.25
C ASN A 74 28.14 -6.30 26.54
N THR A 75 28.92 -5.22 26.66
CA THR A 75 29.78 -4.97 27.83
C THR A 75 28.96 -4.56 29.06
N ASP A 76 27.79 -3.95 28.83
CA ASP A 76 26.89 -3.44 29.88
C ASP A 76 25.93 -4.53 30.39
N ASN A 77 25.68 -5.57 29.60
CA ASN A 77 24.92 -6.75 30.00
C ASN A 77 25.63 -8.05 29.56
N PRO A 78 26.59 -8.56 30.35
CA PRO A 78 27.38 -9.73 29.99
C PRO A 78 26.56 -11.04 29.91
N SER A 79 25.28 -11.01 30.28
CA SER A 79 24.33 -12.13 30.10
C SER A 79 23.87 -12.32 28.65
N ASN A 80 23.97 -11.28 27.80
CA ASN A 80 23.54 -11.27 26.38
C ASN A 80 24.69 -11.63 25.41
N TRP A 81 25.73 -12.30 25.89
CA TRP A 81 26.72 -12.87 24.98
C TRP A 81 26.01 -13.95 24.16
N VAL A 82 26.04 -13.83 22.83
CA VAL A 82 25.24 -14.70 21.96
C VAL A 82 25.84 -16.10 21.94
N PHE A 83 25.32 -16.97 22.80
CA PHE A 83 25.58 -18.41 22.84
C PHE A 83 24.75 -19.09 21.75
N LEU A 84 25.28 -19.18 20.52
CA LEU A 84 24.68 -20.08 19.55
C LEU A 84 25.23 -21.48 19.84
N ASP A 85 24.35 -22.33 20.35
CA ASP A 85 24.42 -23.77 20.13
C ASP A 85 24.53 -24.00 18.63
N ASP A 86 25.75 -24.27 18.18
CA ASP A 86 25.95 -25.06 16.99
C ASP A 86 26.90 -26.20 17.32
N SER A 87 26.30 -27.33 17.67
CA SER A 87 26.94 -28.63 17.85
C SER A 87 27.71 -29.16 16.62
N THR A 88 27.92 -28.36 15.57
CA THR A 88 28.62 -28.78 14.34
C THR A 88 30.02 -28.18 14.11
N ALA A 89 30.53 -27.31 14.99
CA ALA A 89 31.89 -26.79 14.88
C ALA A 89 32.92 -27.78 15.48
N GLU A 90 33.41 -28.74 14.68
CA GLU A 90 34.59 -29.54 15.03
C GLU A 90 35.85 -28.65 14.96
N GLY A 91 36.20 -28.02 16.08
CA GLY A 91 37.51 -27.39 16.31
C GLY A 91 38.39 -28.24 17.24
N PRO A 92 39.67 -27.88 17.44
CA PRO A 92 40.52 -28.58 18.40
C PRO A 92 39.90 -28.54 19.82
N GLU A 93 39.97 -29.64 20.59
CA GLU A 93 39.36 -29.82 21.93
C GLU A 93 40.07 -28.99 23.04
N LEU A 94 40.32 -27.70 22.81
CA LEU A 94 41.14 -26.85 23.69
C LEU A 94 40.34 -26.02 24.68
N MET A 95 39.14 -25.59 24.32
CA MET A 95 38.24 -24.88 25.22
C MET A 95 37.14 -25.84 25.69
N ASN A 96 37.19 -26.19 26.99
CA ASN A 96 36.28 -27.15 27.62
C ASN A 96 34.83 -26.68 27.54
N SER A 97 33.87 -27.60 27.44
CA SER A 97 32.42 -27.38 27.26
C SER A 97 31.72 -26.49 28.31
N ASP A 98 32.40 -26.13 29.40
CA ASP A 98 31.95 -25.12 30.38
C ASP A 98 32.34 -23.67 29.98
N SER A 99 33.10 -23.50 28.90
CA SER A 99 33.53 -22.22 28.30
C SER A 99 32.56 -21.80 27.19
N ALA A 100 31.26 -21.80 27.46
CA ALA A 100 30.13 -21.78 26.51
C ALA A 100 30.04 -20.59 25.53
N ASN A 101 31.09 -19.76 25.40
CA ASN A 101 31.01 -18.40 24.89
C ASN A 101 31.89 -18.15 23.65
N TRP A 102 32.76 -19.09 23.25
CA TRP A 102 33.72 -18.90 22.16
C TRP A 102 33.39 -19.81 20.97
N ARG A 103 33.39 -19.25 19.76
CA ARG A 103 33.15 -19.97 18.50
C ARG A 103 34.43 -20.17 17.73
N PHE A 104 34.66 -21.40 17.29
CA PHE A 104 35.75 -21.70 16.36
C PHE A 104 35.38 -21.30 14.93
N THR A 105 36.33 -20.73 14.20
CA THR A 105 36.22 -20.46 12.76
C THR A 105 37.58 -20.46 12.10
N THR A 106 37.63 -20.85 10.84
CA THR A 106 38.80 -20.67 9.97
C THR A 106 38.69 -19.41 9.12
N ALA A 107 37.54 -18.72 9.15
CA ALA A 107 37.36 -17.45 8.47
C ALA A 107 38.18 -16.35 9.16
N ARG A 108 38.48 -15.28 8.41
CA ARG A 108 39.21 -14.09 8.88
C ARG A 108 38.33 -12.85 9.00
N SER A 109 37.02 -13.01 8.80
CA SER A 109 36.06 -11.93 8.88
C SER A 109 34.65 -12.48 9.03
N ASP A 110 33.77 -11.71 9.65
CA ASP A 110 32.34 -12.00 9.74
C ASP A 110 31.53 -10.71 9.93
N THR A 111 30.21 -10.78 9.73
CA THR A 111 29.27 -9.68 9.95
C THR A 111 28.44 -9.93 11.19
N PHE A 112 28.39 -8.95 12.09
CA PHE A 112 27.68 -9.01 13.36
C PHE A 112 26.53 -8.02 13.36
N SER A 113 25.30 -8.51 13.55
CA SER A 113 24.12 -7.68 13.78
C SER A 113 23.96 -7.41 15.27
N LEU A 114 24.07 -6.14 15.66
CA LEU A 114 24.17 -5.68 17.03
C LEU A 114 22.82 -5.18 17.52
N GLU A 115 22.33 -5.72 18.63
CA GLU A 115 21.10 -5.24 19.23
C GLU A 115 21.33 -3.86 19.88
N ILE A 116 20.50 -2.89 19.53
CA ILE A 116 20.52 -1.55 20.09
C ILE A 116 19.26 -1.40 20.94
N LEU A 117 19.38 -1.64 22.24
CA LEU A 117 18.26 -1.54 23.19
C LEU A 117 18.24 -0.21 23.95
N THR A 118 19.23 0.63 23.72
CA THR A 118 19.46 1.92 24.39
C THR A 118 20.10 2.91 23.43
N ASP A 119 20.05 4.21 23.74
CA ASP A 119 20.65 5.27 22.92
C ASP A 119 22.13 5.03 22.55
N THR A 120 22.88 4.42 23.47
CA THR A 120 24.25 3.97 23.25
C THR A 120 24.47 2.64 23.91
N VAL A 121 25.21 1.75 23.27
CA VAL A 121 25.65 0.48 23.84
C VAL A 121 27.08 0.19 23.39
N THR A 122 27.88 -0.43 24.25
CA THR A 122 29.25 -0.81 23.89
C THR A 122 29.37 -2.32 23.80
N TYR A 123 29.68 -2.81 22.61
CA TYR A 123 30.00 -4.21 22.40
C TYR A 123 31.50 -4.44 22.48
N THR A 124 31.90 -5.60 23.00
CA THR A 124 33.29 -6.05 22.95
C THR A 124 33.37 -7.31 22.10
N PHE A 125 34.19 -7.24 21.05
CA PHE A 125 34.61 -8.42 20.29
C PHE A 125 35.99 -8.84 20.76
N SER A 126 36.18 -10.14 20.98
CA SER A 126 37.47 -10.73 21.35
C SER A 126 37.76 -11.94 20.48
N VAL A 127 39.01 -12.09 20.05
CA VAL A 127 39.46 -13.21 19.22
C VAL A 127 40.81 -13.76 19.71
N LEU A 128 40.94 -15.07 19.71
CA LEU A 128 42.16 -15.84 19.96
C LEU A 128 42.56 -16.58 18.68
N ALA A 129 43.85 -16.72 18.43
CA ALA A 129 44.35 -17.61 17.37
C ALA A 129 44.76 -18.96 17.96
N VAL A 130 44.61 -20.04 17.18
CA VAL A 130 45.15 -21.37 17.51
C VAL A 130 46.12 -21.82 16.43
N ASP A 131 47.27 -22.34 16.84
CA ASP A 131 48.30 -22.86 15.93
C ASP A 131 48.11 -24.36 15.57
N ASP A 132 48.97 -24.87 14.69
CA ASP A 132 48.98 -26.26 14.22
C ASP A 132 49.44 -27.28 15.27
N GLN A 133 49.85 -26.81 16.45
CA GLN A 133 50.22 -27.61 17.62
C GLN A 133 49.23 -27.41 18.78
N ASN A 134 48.04 -26.88 18.49
CA ASN A 134 46.94 -26.68 19.43
C ASN A 134 47.28 -25.74 20.61
N LYS A 135 48.14 -24.74 20.41
CA LYS A 135 48.40 -23.68 21.39
C LYS A 135 47.64 -22.41 21.00
N LEU A 136 46.98 -21.83 22.00
CA LEU A 136 46.26 -20.57 21.86
C LEU A 136 47.22 -19.38 22.01
N SER A 137 46.85 -18.25 21.41
CA SER A 137 47.48 -16.97 21.71
C SER A 137 47.40 -16.65 23.20
N ASP A 138 48.48 -16.10 23.77
CA ASP A 138 48.58 -15.82 25.21
C ASP A 138 47.51 -14.82 25.70
N GLU A 139 47.10 -13.88 24.85
CA GLU A 139 46.08 -12.86 25.14
C GLU A 139 45.13 -12.70 23.93
N PRO A 140 43.82 -12.48 24.16
CA PRO A 140 42.89 -12.19 23.08
C PRO A 140 43.10 -10.79 22.51
N ALA A 141 43.04 -10.66 21.18
CA ALA A 141 42.87 -9.35 20.56
C ALA A 141 41.42 -8.91 20.73
N SER A 142 41.22 -7.73 21.30
CA SER A 142 39.88 -7.20 21.58
C SER A 142 39.68 -5.81 21.00
N ILE A 143 38.48 -5.54 20.51
CA ILE A 143 38.04 -4.22 20.07
C ILE A 143 36.71 -3.87 20.73
N LYS A 144 36.60 -2.63 21.21
CA LYS A 144 35.35 -2.08 21.73
C LYS A 144 34.65 -1.30 20.62
N LEU A 145 33.39 -1.61 20.42
CA LEU A 145 32.52 -0.99 19.42
C LEU A 145 31.44 -0.20 20.16
N PRO A 146 31.66 1.10 20.42
CA PRO A 146 30.58 1.97 20.84
C PRO A 146 29.63 2.15 19.65
N ILE A 147 28.39 1.74 19.83
CA ILE A 147 27.33 2.02 18.87
C ILE A 147 26.32 2.97 19.48
N LYS A 148 25.83 3.87 18.63
CA LYS A 148 24.86 4.89 19.01
C LYS A 148 23.67 4.73 18.10
N ASN A 149 22.50 4.54 18.71
CA ASN A 149 21.24 4.43 18.01
C ASN A 149 21.00 5.67 17.12
N SER A 150 20.62 5.46 15.87
CA SER A 150 19.95 6.47 15.06
C SER A 150 18.47 6.42 15.33
N ARG A 151 17.84 7.60 15.38
CA ARG A 151 16.37 7.67 15.36
C ARG A 151 15.87 7.39 13.94
N PRO A 152 14.69 6.78 13.78
CA PRO A 152 14.07 6.63 12.47
C PRO A 152 13.72 7.98 11.82
N GLU A 153 13.65 7.99 10.50
CA GLU A 153 13.12 9.08 9.69
C GLU A 153 11.84 8.65 8.97
N LEU A 154 10.81 9.50 9.00
CA LEU A 154 9.49 9.20 8.45
C LEU A 154 9.06 10.25 7.44
N PHE A 155 8.48 9.82 6.32
CA PHE A 155 7.92 10.69 5.28
C PHE A 155 6.54 10.20 4.85
N PHE A 156 5.57 11.10 4.74
CA PHE A 156 4.27 10.77 4.16
C PHE A 156 4.38 10.58 2.64
N LEU A 157 3.55 9.70 2.11
CA LEU A 157 3.40 9.46 0.68
C LEU A 157 2.10 10.09 0.17
N ASN A 158 2.14 10.57 -1.07
CA ASN A 158 0.92 10.97 -1.78
C ASN A 158 0.24 9.72 -2.39
N GLU A 159 -0.87 9.29 -1.78
CA GLU A 159 -1.62 8.09 -2.22
C GLU A 159 -2.41 8.30 -3.53
N VAL A 160 -2.53 9.55 -4.00
CA VAL A 160 -3.23 9.91 -5.24
C VAL A 160 -2.23 10.01 -6.40
N ASP A 161 -1.01 10.48 -6.14
CA ASP A 161 0.08 10.60 -7.11
C ASP A 161 1.45 10.33 -6.47
N PHE A 162 1.89 9.07 -6.52
CA PHE A 162 3.18 8.63 -6.00
C PHE A 162 4.40 9.25 -6.71
N SER A 163 4.20 9.95 -7.85
CA SER A 163 5.28 10.68 -8.53
C SER A 163 5.47 12.09 -7.99
N SER A 164 4.53 12.57 -7.17
CA SER A 164 4.58 13.88 -6.53
C SER A 164 5.33 13.81 -5.20
N SER A 165 6.27 14.72 -4.99
CA SER A 165 6.90 14.95 -3.69
C SER A 165 6.04 15.79 -2.74
N THR A 166 4.90 16.32 -3.21
CA THR A 166 3.95 17.07 -2.38
C THR A 166 2.87 16.12 -1.89
N VAL A 167 2.81 15.93 -0.59
CA VAL A 167 1.71 15.21 0.07
C VAL A 167 0.52 16.16 0.09
N LYS A 168 -0.60 15.72 -0.49
CA LYS A 168 -1.87 16.44 -0.42
C LYS A 168 -2.87 15.56 0.28
N ILE A 169 -3.41 16.07 1.40
CA ILE A 169 -4.63 15.52 1.96
C ILE A 169 -5.83 16.28 1.38
N PRO A 170 -7.00 15.65 1.30
CA PRO A 170 -8.23 16.36 1.01
C PRO A 170 -8.47 17.48 2.01
N ASP A 171 -9.01 18.61 1.56
CA ASP A 171 -9.51 19.65 2.47
C ASP A 171 -10.70 19.09 3.29
N ARG A 172 -11.42 18.12 2.72
CA ARG A 172 -12.60 17.49 3.31
C ARG A 172 -12.67 15.98 3.06
N THR A 173 -13.13 15.25 4.06
CA THR A 173 -13.46 13.82 3.97
C THR A 173 -14.78 13.55 4.66
N PHE A 174 -15.41 12.40 4.40
CA PHE A 174 -16.40 11.88 5.35
C PHE A 174 -15.66 11.29 6.55
N THR A 175 -16.30 10.43 7.33
CA THR A 175 -15.69 9.74 8.49
C THR A 175 -14.65 8.67 8.09
N ILE A 176 -14.00 8.82 6.93
CA ILE A 176 -13.01 7.90 6.36
C ILE A 176 -11.85 8.72 5.79
N ALA A 177 -10.64 8.44 6.27
CA ALA A 177 -9.41 9.00 5.72
C ALA A 177 -8.34 7.91 5.61
N SER A 178 -7.41 8.05 4.67
CA SER A 178 -6.25 7.17 4.55
C SER A 178 -4.96 7.96 4.57
N PHE A 179 -3.92 7.34 5.12
CA PHE A 179 -2.58 7.89 5.16
C PHE A 179 -1.58 6.79 4.83
N ALA A 180 -0.56 7.12 4.04
CA ALA A 180 0.54 6.22 3.73
C ALA A 180 1.88 6.90 4.00
N TRP A 181 2.89 6.11 4.33
CA TRP A 181 4.21 6.60 4.71
C TRP A 181 5.33 5.63 4.32
N VAL A 182 6.54 6.17 4.30
CA VAL A 182 7.79 5.41 4.27
C VAL A 182 8.60 5.74 5.53
N VAL A 183 9.42 4.79 5.95
CA VAL A 183 10.33 4.94 7.08
C VAL A 183 11.70 4.44 6.68
N THR A 184 12.73 5.09 7.17
CA THR A 184 14.12 4.66 7.01
C THR A 184 14.85 4.82 8.33
N ASP A 185 15.78 3.92 8.62
CA ASP A 185 16.67 4.01 9.77
C ASP A 185 18.11 3.67 9.32
N LEU A 186 19.11 4.40 9.83
CA LEU A 186 20.52 4.08 9.53
C LEU A 186 20.94 2.76 10.18
N ASP A 187 20.26 2.35 11.25
CA ASP A 187 20.44 1.05 11.89
C ASP A 187 19.67 -0.08 11.20
N GLY A 188 18.90 0.24 10.15
CA GLY A 188 18.14 -0.69 9.31
C GLY A 188 16.64 -0.66 9.59
N GLU A 189 15.80 -0.82 8.56
CA GLU A 189 14.34 -0.77 8.75
C GLU A 189 13.78 -1.88 9.66
N ASP A 190 14.53 -2.98 9.85
CA ASP A 190 14.15 -4.07 10.75
C ASP A 190 14.29 -3.68 12.23
N THR A 191 14.89 -2.52 12.55
CA THR A 191 14.95 -1.97 13.92
C THR A 191 13.70 -1.19 14.32
N ILE A 192 12.75 -0.98 13.39
CA ILE A 192 11.48 -0.33 13.70
C ILE A 192 10.63 -1.29 14.55
N ASP A 193 10.36 -0.92 15.80
CA ASP A 193 9.53 -1.69 16.72
C ASP A 193 8.03 -1.45 16.46
N LYS A 194 7.65 -0.20 16.21
CA LYS A 194 6.26 0.20 15.96
C LYS A 194 6.13 1.57 15.31
N PHE A 195 4.94 1.86 14.81
CA PHE A 195 4.52 3.24 14.61
C PHE A 195 3.50 3.63 15.66
N GLN A 196 3.42 4.93 15.92
CA GLN A 196 2.40 5.50 16.77
C GLN A 196 1.68 6.59 15.99
N TYR A 197 0.36 6.53 15.96
CA TYR A 197 -0.45 7.60 15.39
C TYR A 197 -1.36 8.25 16.43
N ALA A 198 -1.76 9.49 16.16
CA ALA A 198 -2.75 10.20 16.96
C ALA A 198 -3.58 11.14 16.08
N ILE A 199 -4.79 11.43 16.53
CA ILE A 199 -5.69 12.40 15.91
C ILE A 199 -5.94 13.50 16.94
N THR A 200 -5.87 14.76 16.51
CA THR A 200 -6.19 15.90 17.36
C THR A 200 -7.22 16.81 16.71
N ASP A 201 -8.17 17.28 17.50
CA ASP A 201 -9.15 18.26 17.07
C ASP A 201 -8.59 19.69 17.16
N SER A 202 -9.04 20.56 16.25
CA SER A 202 -8.71 21.99 16.29
C SER A 202 -9.14 22.62 17.62
N GLY A 203 -8.21 23.31 18.27
CA GLY A 203 -8.46 24.00 19.55
C GLY A 203 -8.51 23.09 20.78
N SER A 204 -8.29 21.78 20.63
CA SER A 204 -8.14 20.87 21.77
C SER A 204 -6.84 21.15 22.53
N THR A 205 -6.93 21.20 23.85
CA THR A 205 -5.77 21.26 24.76
C THR A 205 -5.54 19.94 25.48
N ALA A 206 -6.25 18.88 25.10
CA ALA A 206 -6.09 17.56 25.69
C ALA A 206 -4.75 16.96 25.27
N ASP A 207 -4.20 16.10 26.13
CA ASP A 207 -2.98 15.37 25.81
C ASP A 207 -3.22 14.49 24.58
N THR A 208 -2.24 14.48 23.67
CA THR A 208 -2.26 13.64 22.47
C THR A 208 -2.26 12.16 22.87
N ILE A 209 -3.32 11.44 22.53
CA ILE A 209 -3.43 10.00 22.77
C ILE A 209 -2.81 9.26 21.59
N TRP A 210 -1.73 8.53 21.85
CA TRP A 210 -1.00 7.75 20.87
C TRP A 210 -1.50 6.31 20.81
N VAL A 211 -1.63 5.79 19.60
CA VAL A 211 -2.02 4.40 19.31
C VAL A 211 -0.88 3.69 18.61
N ASP A 212 -0.45 2.58 19.19
CA ASP A 212 0.59 1.73 18.63
C ASP A 212 0.02 0.90 17.47
N ILE A 213 0.73 0.88 16.35
CA ILE A 213 0.44 0.04 15.18
C ILE A 213 1.69 -0.72 14.74
N SER A 214 1.47 -1.89 14.15
CA SER A 214 2.51 -2.82 13.71
C SER A 214 3.63 -2.15 12.88
N PRO A 215 4.91 -2.49 13.11
CA PRO A 215 6.06 -1.94 12.37
C PRO A 215 6.07 -2.33 10.88
N THR A 216 5.27 -3.32 10.49
CA THR A 216 5.11 -3.74 9.07
C THR A 216 4.12 -2.89 8.29
N LYS A 217 3.35 -2.02 8.96
CA LYS A 217 2.39 -1.13 8.28
C LYS A 217 3.13 -0.04 7.52
N ARG A 218 2.58 0.33 6.36
CA ARG A 218 3.01 1.49 5.56
C ARG A 218 1.84 2.38 5.15
N SER A 219 0.64 2.02 5.60
CA SER A 219 -0.57 2.81 5.46
C SER A 219 -1.60 2.44 6.52
N ILE A 220 -2.54 3.35 6.75
CA ILE A 220 -3.70 3.17 7.63
C ILE A 220 -4.94 3.77 6.99
N ILE A 221 -6.10 3.18 7.27
CA ILE A 221 -7.41 3.76 6.98
C ILE A 221 -8.09 3.99 8.32
N LEU A 222 -8.43 5.25 8.59
CA LEU A 222 -9.23 5.66 9.74
C LEU A 222 -10.70 5.58 9.33
N SER A 223 -11.55 5.00 10.19
CA SER A 223 -12.94 4.70 9.81
C SER A 223 -13.97 4.85 10.93
N GLY A 224 -13.58 5.30 12.12
CA GLY A 224 -14.46 5.31 13.29
C GLY A 224 -14.69 3.91 13.87
N THR A 225 -13.73 3.00 13.68
CA THR A 225 -13.71 1.67 14.30
C THR A 225 -13.02 1.74 15.67
N GLN A 226 -13.69 1.21 16.69
CA GLN A 226 -13.10 1.09 18.02
C GLN A 226 -12.00 0.02 18.04
N TYR A 227 -10.84 0.40 18.56
CA TYR A 227 -9.75 -0.51 18.88
C TYR A 227 -9.69 -0.69 20.40
N GLU A 228 -9.62 -1.95 20.84
CA GLU A 228 -9.24 -2.28 22.20
C GLU A 228 -7.71 -2.14 22.30
N THR A 229 -7.25 -1.31 23.23
CA THR A 229 -5.83 -1.27 23.61
C THR A 229 -5.63 -2.12 24.87
N ASP A 230 -4.42 -2.64 25.09
CA ASP A 230 -4.04 -3.44 26.27
C ASP A 230 -4.29 -2.73 27.63
N ALA A 231 -4.63 -1.44 27.60
CA ALA A 231 -4.85 -0.59 28.77
C ALA A 231 -6.33 -0.45 29.19
N ASP A 232 -7.25 -1.27 28.71
CA ASP A 232 -8.71 -1.12 28.97
C ASP A 232 -9.27 0.23 28.46
N VAL A 233 -8.51 0.90 27.58
CA VAL A 233 -8.91 2.14 26.90
C VAL A 233 -9.43 1.76 25.52
N THR A 234 -10.73 1.95 25.31
CA THR A 234 -11.32 1.94 23.97
C THR A 234 -10.79 3.17 23.23
N PHE A 235 -9.81 2.98 22.35
CA PHE A 235 -9.43 4.04 21.42
C PHE A 235 -10.46 4.04 20.30
N ASP A 236 -11.24 5.09 20.24
CA ASP A 236 -12.11 5.35 19.11
C ASP A 236 -11.29 6.21 18.15
N ASP A 237 -10.95 5.69 16.96
CA ASP A 237 -10.39 6.51 15.87
C ASP A 237 -11.45 7.45 15.28
N ARG A 238 -12.39 7.88 16.13
CA ARG A 238 -13.65 8.60 15.91
C ARG A 238 -13.33 9.80 15.04
N MET A 239 -13.43 9.58 13.74
CA MET A 239 -13.48 10.60 12.71
C MET A 239 -14.82 11.33 12.87
N THR A 240 -14.99 12.05 13.98
CA THR A 240 -16.19 12.83 14.27
C THR A 240 -16.23 14.04 13.38
N GLU A 241 -17.42 14.59 13.14
CA GLU A 241 -17.53 15.84 12.42
C GLU A 241 -16.70 16.93 13.09
N GLY A 242 -15.87 17.64 12.31
CA GLY A 242 -14.99 18.67 12.85
C GLY A 242 -13.67 18.82 12.10
N LEU A 243 -12.78 19.66 12.64
CA LEU A 243 -11.45 19.92 12.11
C LEU A 243 -10.42 19.05 12.82
N HIS A 244 -9.65 18.30 12.03
CA HIS A 244 -8.71 17.29 12.53
C HIS A 244 -7.30 17.48 11.98
N ALA A 245 -6.34 16.95 12.73
CA ALA A 245 -4.95 16.78 12.33
C ALA A 245 -4.43 15.40 12.72
N PHE A 246 -3.64 14.80 11.83
CA PHE A 246 -3.17 13.42 11.92
C PHE A 246 -1.69 13.46 12.20
N HIS A 247 -1.28 12.76 13.26
CA HIS A 247 0.10 12.72 13.71
C HIS A 247 0.62 11.31 13.59
N LEU A 248 1.88 11.17 13.18
CA LEU A 248 2.55 9.89 13.02
C LEU A 248 4.02 9.99 13.41
N ARG A 249 4.51 8.98 14.12
CA ARG A 249 5.94 8.79 14.39
C ARG A 249 6.29 7.30 14.36
N ALA A 250 7.52 6.99 13.99
CA ALA A 250 8.11 5.67 14.15
C ALA A 250 8.87 5.59 15.48
N VAL A 251 8.90 4.42 16.09
CA VAL A 251 9.67 4.11 17.30
C VAL A 251 10.50 2.86 17.01
N ASP A 252 11.80 2.94 17.27
CA ASP A 252 12.72 1.81 17.12
C ASP A 252 12.76 0.90 18.38
N VAL A 253 13.49 -0.21 18.29
CA VAL A 253 13.71 -1.17 19.37
C VAL A 253 14.48 -0.59 20.57
N ALA A 254 15.19 0.52 20.41
CA ALA A 254 15.83 1.26 21.50
C ALA A 254 14.86 2.25 22.19
N GLY A 255 13.65 2.40 21.67
CA GLY A 255 12.62 3.32 22.13
C GLY A 255 12.80 4.76 21.64
N ALA A 256 13.75 5.03 20.73
CA ALA A 256 13.90 6.35 20.16
C ALA A 256 12.81 6.59 19.11
N ALA A 257 12.16 7.76 19.20
CA ALA A 257 11.12 8.14 18.27
C ALA A 257 11.68 9.03 17.15
N SER A 258 11.13 8.88 15.95
CA SER A 258 11.28 9.86 14.88
C SER A 258 10.70 11.21 15.29
N ASP A 259 11.03 12.25 14.53
CA ASP A 259 10.24 13.48 14.59
C ASP A 259 8.77 13.14 14.28
N THR A 260 7.85 13.79 14.99
CA THR A 260 6.42 13.63 14.73
C THR A 260 6.07 14.36 13.44
N LYS A 261 5.51 13.63 12.49
CA LYS A 261 4.94 14.21 11.26
C LYS A 261 3.46 14.46 11.45
N ARG A 262 2.97 15.54 10.85
CA ARG A 262 1.58 16.01 10.94
C ARG A 262 0.98 16.19 9.53
N LEU A 263 -0.30 15.90 9.39
CA LEU A 263 -1.11 16.27 8.24
C LEU A 263 -2.40 16.99 8.67
N PRO A 264 -2.71 18.20 8.15
CA PRO A 264 -1.85 19.03 7.28
C PRO A 264 -0.47 19.35 7.89
N GLU A 265 0.51 19.73 7.08
CA GLU A 265 1.86 20.04 7.59
C GLU A 265 1.90 21.37 8.36
N ASP A 266 1.08 22.35 7.96
CA ASP A 266 0.94 23.63 8.68
C ASP A 266 0.10 23.44 9.95
N GLU A 267 0.64 23.83 11.11
CA GLU A 267 -0.01 23.71 12.41
C GLU A 267 -1.30 24.56 12.53
N GLU A 268 -1.43 25.60 11.70
CA GLU A 268 -2.64 26.42 11.62
C GLU A 268 -3.74 25.78 10.74
N GLU A 269 -3.39 24.78 9.93
CA GLU A 269 -4.31 24.10 9.02
C GLU A 269 -4.83 22.77 9.60
N TYR A 270 -6.07 22.43 9.23
CA TYR A 270 -6.78 21.20 9.60
C TYR A 270 -7.61 20.72 8.41
N TRP A 271 -7.81 19.41 8.27
CA TRP A 271 -8.82 18.91 7.33
C TRP A 271 -10.17 18.80 8.02
N TYR A 272 -11.25 18.98 7.27
CA TYR A 272 -12.60 18.83 7.79
C TYR A 272 -13.11 17.40 7.58
N VAL A 273 -13.60 16.78 8.65
CA VAL A 273 -14.39 15.56 8.62
C VAL A 273 -15.86 15.95 8.64
N GLU A 274 -16.62 15.46 7.67
CA GLU A 274 -18.06 15.65 7.55
C GLU A 274 -18.80 14.37 7.94
N GLU A 275 -19.83 14.46 8.77
CA GLU A 275 -20.70 13.32 9.05
C GLU A 275 -21.60 13.04 7.82
N PRO A 276 -21.56 11.82 7.24
CA PRO A 276 -22.32 11.51 6.03
C PRO A 276 -23.82 11.37 6.32
N ALA A 277 -24.63 11.82 5.37
CA ALA A 277 -26.03 11.44 5.24
C ALA A 277 -26.12 10.00 4.70
N ARG A 278 -26.23 9.03 5.62
CA ARG A 278 -26.01 7.58 5.39
C ARG A 278 -26.95 6.86 4.40
N ASP A 279 -27.93 7.54 3.80
CA ASP A 279 -28.86 6.86 2.87
C ASP A 279 -28.31 6.82 1.45
N ILE A 280 -27.98 7.98 0.85
CA ILE A 280 -27.60 8.09 -0.56
C ILE A 280 -26.29 8.86 -0.70
N LEU A 281 -25.34 8.30 -1.45
CA LEU A 281 -24.18 9.03 -1.95
C LEU A 281 -24.39 9.42 -3.40
N LEU A 282 -24.36 10.73 -3.69
CA LEU A 282 -24.23 11.24 -5.05
C LEU A 282 -22.74 11.40 -5.38
N VAL A 283 -22.22 10.58 -6.31
CA VAL A 283 -20.86 10.72 -6.82
C VAL A 283 -20.87 11.57 -8.09
N ASP A 284 -20.24 12.73 -7.98
CA ASP A 284 -20.04 13.70 -9.06
C ASP A 284 -18.70 13.43 -9.74
N ASP A 285 -18.74 12.65 -10.82
CA ASP A 285 -17.59 12.29 -11.66
C ASP A 285 -17.67 13.02 -13.02
N TRP A 286 -18.10 14.28 -12.99
CA TRP A 286 -18.31 15.09 -14.19
C TRP A 286 -17.27 16.21 -14.27
N ALA A 287 -16.47 16.25 -15.35
CA ALA A 287 -15.30 17.12 -15.43
C ALA A 287 -15.61 18.58 -15.83
N THR A 288 -16.79 18.87 -16.38
CA THR A 288 -17.04 20.16 -17.02
C THR A 288 -17.77 21.15 -16.12
N ASN A 289 -17.39 22.43 -16.23
CA ASN A 289 -18.02 23.59 -15.59
C ASN A 289 -19.48 23.85 -16.05
N SER A 290 -20.13 22.90 -16.72
CA SER A 290 -21.55 23.00 -16.99
C SER A 290 -22.28 22.67 -15.69
N SER A 291 -22.89 23.70 -15.10
CA SER A 291 -23.73 23.63 -13.89
C SER A 291 -24.91 22.65 -13.99
N ASP A 292 -25.10 21.98 -15.12
CA ASP A 292 -26.36 21.32 -15.44
C ASP A 292 -26.49 19.93 -14.79
N GLY A 293 -25.40 19.15 -14.72
CA GLY A 293 -25.43 17.78 -14.17
C GLY A 293 -25.68 17.78 -12.66
N ARG A 294 -24.74 18.35 -11.90
CA ARG A 294 -24.82 18.42 -10.43
C ARG A 294 -26.11 19.12 -9.97
N ALA A 295 -26.40 20.31 -10.51
CA ALA A 295 -27.60 21.04 -10.09
C ALA A 295 -28.89 20.27 -10.37
N LEU A 296 -28.96 19.52 -11.47
CA LEU A 296 -30.12 18.69 -11.77
C LEU A 296 -30.26 17.53 -10.77
N TYR A 297 -29.20 16.76 -10.51
CA TYR A 297 -29.27 15.65 -9.57
C TYR A 297 -29.57 16.15 -8.15
N THR A 298 -28.93 17.23 -7.69
CA THR A 298 -29.24 17.88 -6.42
C THR A 298 -30.70 18.33 -6.35
N GLN A 299 -31.22 19.00 -7.39
CA GLN A 299 -32.64 19.40 -7.45
C GLN A 299 -33.59 18.20 -7.35
N ILE A 300 -33.26 17.10 -8.04
CA ILE A 300 -34.04 15.86 -7.98
C ILE A 300 -34.00 15.27 -6.57
N LEU A 301 -32.82 15.11 -5.99
CA LEU A 301 -32.65 14.51 -4.66
C LEU A 301 -33.29 15.37 -3.57
N ASP A 302 -33.19 16.69 -3.66
CA ASP A 302 -33.91 17.61 -2.78
C ASP A 302 -35.43 17.45 -2.88
N SER A 303 -35.95 17.30 -4.10
CA SER A 303 -37.37 17.03 -4.32
C SER A 303 -37.78 15.68 -3.72
N LEU A 304 -36.99 14.62 -3.93
CA LEU A 304 -37.27 13.29 -3.38
C LEU A 304 -37.19 13.26 -1.85
N ARG A 305 -36.23 13.98 -1.26
CA ARG A 305 -36.10 14.20 0.18
C ARG A 305 -37.32 14.91 0.75
N SER A 306 -37.82 15.94 0.06
CA SER A 306 -39.01 16.69 0.51
C SER A 306 -40.29 15.84 0.55
N ILE A 307 -40.31 14.70 -0.16
CA ILE A 307 -41.46 13.80 -0.27
C ILE A 307 -41.42 12.68 0.78
N LYS A 308 -40.24 12.20 1.19
CA LYS A 308 -40.07 11.09 2.14
C LYS A 308 -38.88 11.37 3.07
N ALA A 309 -39.13 11.43 4.37
CA ALA A 309 -38.08 11.45 5.39
C ALA A 309 -37.20 10.17 5.27
N GLY A 310 -35.88 10.29 5.48
CA GLY A 310 -34.94 9.16 5.28
C GLY A 310 -34.41 9.01 3.85
N ARG A 311 -34.25 10.14 3.14
CA ARG A 311 -33.56 10.24 1.84
C ARG A 311 -32.51 11.36 1.88
N GLU A 312 -31.84 11.45 3.02
CA GLU A 312 -30.71 12.37 3.13
C GLU A 312 -29.60 11.88 2.20
N TYR A 313 -28.85 12.80 1.62
CA TYR A 313 -27.79 12.45 0.70
C TYR A 313 -26.56 13.31 0.94
N SER A 314 -25.40 12.72 0.72
CA SER A 314 -24.13 13.43 0.66
C SER A 314 -23.60 13.45 -0.78
N ILE A 315 -22.70 14.38 -1.05
CA ILE A 315 -22.09 14.51 -2.38
C ILE A 315 -20.59 14.26 -2.26
N LEU A 316 -20.05 13.36 -3.08
CA LEU A 316 -18.62 13.17 -3.27
C LEU A 316 -18.22 13.65 -4.66
N ASN A 317 -17.37 14.66 -4.73
CA ASN A 317 -16.85 15.18 -5.99
C ASN A 317 -15.50 14.54 -6.32
N LEU A 318 -15.43 13.73 -7.37
CA LEU A 318 -14.19 13.06 -7.80
C LEU A 318 -13.35 13.85 -8.80
N LYS A 319 -13.91 14.94 -9.33
CA LYS A 319 -13.22 15.87 -10.22
C LYS A 319 -13.31 17.30 -9.68
N PRO A 320 -12.92 17.55 -8.41
CA PRO A 320 -12.98 18.88 -7.83
C PRO A 320 -12.01 19.83 -8.55
N GLN A 321 -12.35 21.12 -8.63
CA GLN A 321 -11.43 22.14 -9.13
C GLN A 321 -10.29 22.45 -8.13
N ASN A 322 -10.50 22.05 -6.88
CA ASN A 322 -9.68 22.23 -5.68
C ASN A 322 -9.44 20.87 -4.99
N SER A 323 -8.73 20.82 -3.87
CA SER A 323 -8.41 19.59 -3.14
C SER A 323 -9.56 19.03 -2.30
N GLU A 324 -10.82 19.39 -2.58
CA GLU A 324 -11.96 19.14 -1.68
C GLU A 324 -12.12 17.66 -1.29
N TYR A 325 -11.93 16.71 -2.23
CA TYR A 325 -12.13 15.27 -1.99
C TYR A 325 -11.10 14.40 -2.74
N LEU A 326 -9.81 14.69 -2.58
CA LEU A 326 -8.73 13.89 -3.18
C LEU A 326 -8.52 12.55 -2.44
N LEU A 327 -9.44 11.60 -2.61
CA LEU A 327 -9.38 10.30 -1.95
C LEU A 327 -8.46 9.31 -2.66
N SER A 328 -7.70 8.55 -1.88
CA SER A 328 -7.05 7.33 -2.37
C SER A 328 -8.11 6.30 -2.81
N LYS A 329 -7.70 5.34 -3.64
CA LYS A 329 -8.62 4.26 -4.09
C LYS A 329 -9.11 3.38 -2.92
N SER A 330 -8.27 3.19 -1.90
CA SER A 330 -8.61 2.46 -0.68
C SER A 330 -9.59 3.24 0.19
N ALA A 331 -9.36 4.54 0.41
CA ALA A 331 -10.30 5.40 1.13
C ALA A 331 -11.66 5.46 0.40
N LEU A 332 -11.67 5.64 -0.92
CA LEU A 332 -12.90 5.64 -1.71
C LEU A 332 -13.73 4.36 -1.51
N ARG A 333 -13.07 3.19 -1.52
CA ARG A 333 -13.73 1.89 -1.30
C ARG A 333 -14.41 1.81 0.06
N GLU A 334 -13.80 2.35 1.11
CA GLU A 334 -14.40 2.35 2.45
C GLU A 334 -15.48 3.44 2.58
N THR A 335 -15.26 4.63 2.00
CA THR A 335 -16.21 5.75 1.98
C THR A 335 -17.57 5.36 1.43
N ILE A 336 -17.62 4.64 0.30
CA ILE A 336 -18.91 4.26 -0.30
C ILE A 336 -19.73 3.30 0.58
N LYS A 337 -19.09 2.56 1.49
CA LYS A 337 -19.78 1.62 2.41
C LYS A 337 -20.58 2.35 3.50
N LEU A 338 -20.33 3.64 3.69
CA LEU A 338 -21.10 4.47 4.62
C LEU A 338 -22.55 4.68 4.17
N PHE A 339 -22.89 4.35 2.91
CA PHE A 339 -24.17 4.65 2.28
C PHE A 339 -24.91 3.40 1.82
N LYS A 340 -26.25 3.44 1.89
CA LYS A 340 -27.11 2.34 1.39
C LYS A 340 -27.18 2.28 -0.13
N ALA A 341 -27.14 3.44 -0.78
CA ALA A 341 -27.13 3.56 -2.23
C ALA A 341 -26.09 4.57 -2.72
N VAL A 342 -25.52 4.30 -3.89
CA VAL A 342 -24.60 5.16 -4.62
C VAL A 342 -25.21 5.49 -5.98
N ILE A 343 -25.38 6.78 -6.26
CA ILE A 343 -25.72 7.31 -7.58
C ILE A 343 -24.45 7.93 -8.14
N TRP A 344 -23.81 7.22 -9.08
CA TRP A 344 -22.59 7.68 -9.73
C TRP A 344 -22.92 8.14 -11.14
N TYR A 345 -22.73 9.42 -11.42
CA TYR A 345 -22.88 9.95 -12.77
C TYR A 345 -21.57 10.53 -13.29
N SER A 346 -21.31 10.31 -14.58
CA SER A 346 -20.11 10.80 -15.25
C SER A 346 -20.38 11.25 -16.68
N ASP A 347 -19.36 11.78 -17.33
CA ASP A 347 -19.31 12.23 -18.72
C ASP A 347 -18.80 11.12 -19.65
N VAL A 348 -18.07 11.49 -20.71
CA VAL A 348 -17.44 10.57 -21.66
C VAL A 348 -16.11 10.00 -21.15
N ASN A 349 -15.63 10.48 -19.99
CA ASN A 349 -14.36 10.14 -19.35
C ASN A 349 -14.57 9.74 -17.89
N PRO A 350 -15.31 8.66 -17.59
CA PRO A 350 -15.50 8.20 -16.22
C PRO A 350 -14.20 7.79 -15.54
N LYS A 351 -14.13 8.01 -14.22
CA LYS A 351 -13.13 7.45 -13.30
C LYS A 351 -13.39 5.96 -13.10
N LEU A 352 -13.27 5.19 -14.18
CA LEU A 352 -13.73 3.81 -14.27
C LEU A 352 -12.87 2.86 -13.42
N ASP A 353 -11.56 3.12 -13.32
CA ASP A 353 -10.68 2.35 -12.45
C ASP A 353 -11.09 2.51 -10.98
N GLU A 354 -11.40 3.73 -10.55
CA GLU A 354 -11.89 4.04 -9.21
C GLU A 354 -13.26 3.40 -8.96
N ALA A 355 -14.19 3.53 -9.92
CA ALA A 355 -15.51 2.92 -9.86
C ALA A 355 -15.41 1.38 -9.73
N SER A 356 -14.52 0.73 -10.49
CA SER A 356 -14.33 -0.72 -10.43
C SER A 356 -13.84 -1.19 -9.06
N VAL A 357 -12.95 -0.42 -8.42
CA VAL A 357 -12.36 -0.73 -7.12
C VAL A 357 -13.35 -0.56 -5.98
N ALA A 358 -14.25 0.40 -6.11
CA ALA A 358 -15.21 0.75 -5.09
C ALA A 358 -16.51 -0.08 -5.25
N LEU A 359 -17.17 0.01 -6.42
CA LEU A 359 -18.55 -0.47 -6.60
C LEU A 359 -18.68 -2.00 -6.69
N GLY A 360 -17.62 -2.71 -7.12
CA GLY A 360 -17.66 -4.14 -7.34
C GLY A 360 -17.96 -4.95 -6.07
N ASP A 361 -17.16 -4.75 -5.02
CA ASP A 361 -17.39 -5.44 -3.74
C ASP A 361 -18.59 -4.84 -2.98
N TYR A 362 -18.83 -3.54 -3.14
CA TYR A 362 -19.96 -2.87 -2.50
C TYR A 362 -21.31 -3.45 -2.92
N SER A 363 -21.54 -3.60 -4.23
CA SER A 363 -22.80 -4.15 -4.76
C SER A 363 -23.00 -5.62 -4.37
N LYS A 364 -21.92 -6.43 -4.42
CA LYS A 364 -21.94 -7.84 -3.97
C LYS A 364 -22.31 -7.99 -2.49
N ASN A 365 -21.98 -7.01 -1.66
CA ASN A 365 -22.29 -6.99 -0.23
C ASN A 365 -23.63 -6.28 0.09
N GLY A 366 -24.52 -6.14 -0.89
CA GLY A 366 -25.87 -5.61 -0.70
C GLY A 366 -26.02 -4.10 -0.90
N GLY A 367 -24.92 -3.40 -1.15
CA GLY A 367 -24.94 -2.00 -1.58
C GLY A 367 -25.70 -1.82 -2.89
N LYS A 368 -26.32 -0.66 -3.07
CA LYS A 368 -27.16 -0.37 -4.24
C LYS A 368 -26.51 0.66 -5.14
N VAL A 369 -26.44 0.42 -6.45
CA VAL A 369 -25.67 1.26 -7.37
C VAL A 369 -26.51 1.67 -8.58
N ILE A 370 -26.61 2.97 -8.84
CA ILE A 370 -27.01 3.52 -10.13
C ILE A 370 -25.76 4.13 -10.75
N PHE A 371 -25.22 3.50 -11.79
CA PHE A 371 -24.05 4.01 -12.49
C PHE A 371 -24.44 4.49 -13.89
N SER A 372 -24.17 5.76 -14.19
CA SER A 372 -24.61 6.41 -15.43
C SER A 372 -23.46 7.17 -16.08
N THR A 373 -23.05 6.73 -17.27
CA THR A 373 -21.88 7.29 -17.96
C THR A 373 -21.99 7.12 -19.48
N LEU A 374 -21.22 7.90 -20.25
CA LEU A 374 -20.95 7.58 -21.66
C LEU A 374 -19.65 6.78 -21.78
N PHE A 375 -19.62 5.88 -22.77
CA PHE A 375 -18.43 5.10 -23.10
C PHE A 375 -17.92 5.55 -24.47
N SER A 376 -16.86 6.36 -24.48
CA SER A 376 -16.27 6.87 -25.72
C SER A 376 -15.32 5.85 -26.36
N GLN A 377 -14.38 5.27 -25.60
CA GLN A 377 -13.42 4.22 -26.02
C GLN A 377 -12.97 3.39 -24.81
N PHE A 378 -12.69 2.08 -25.00
CA PHE A 378 -12.20 1.19 -23.93
C PHE A 378 -10.71 1.37 -23.68
N GLY A 379 -10.37 1.69 -22.44
CA GLY A 379 -9.03 1.54 -21.90
C GLY A 379 -9.15 1.41 -20.39
N SER A 380 -8.91 0.22 -19.86
CA SER A 380 -8.65 0.00 -18.44
C SER A 380 -7.26 -0.59 -18.33
N ASN A 381 -6.52 -0.22 -17.29
CA ASN A 381 -5.23 -0.84 -17.00
C ASN A 381 -5.39 -2.14 -16.18
N ARG A 382 -6.62 -2.61 -15.96
CA ARG A 382 -6.98 -3.64 -14.95
C ARG A 382 -7.75 -4.86 -15.49
N GLY A 383 -7.78 -5.06 -16.80
CA GLY A 383 -8.53 -6.18 -17.40
C GLY A 383 -9.89 -5.73 -17.92
N ASP A 384 -10.92 -6.59 -17.81
CA ASP A 384 -12.26 -6.28 -18.33
C ASP A 384 -12.92 -5.16 -17.49
N PRO A 385 -13.11 -3.94 -18.05
CA PRO A 385 -13.71 -2.82 -17.35
C PRO A 385 -15.19 -3.02 -16.98
N LEU A 386 -15.84 -4.09 -17.44
CA LEU A 386 -17.26 -4.36 -17.20
C LEU A 386 -17.51 -5.51 -16.25
N GLU A 387 -16.45 -6.16 -15.76
CA GLU A 387 -16.56 -7.30 -14.87
C GLU A 387 -17.46 -7.02 -13.66
N PHE A 388 -17.35 -5.81 -13.08
CA PHE A 388 -18.11 -5.38 -11.91
C PHE A 388 -19.52 -4.87 -12.22
N THR A 389 -19.92 -4.83 -13.50
CA THR A 389 -21.21 -4.29 -13.97
C THR A 389 -22.16 -5.42 -14.39
N PRO A 390 -23.46 -5.16 -14.61
CA PRO A 390 -24.39 -6.17 -15.14
C PRO A 390 -24.25 -6.42 -16.65
N VAL A 391 -23.31 -5.76 -17.32
CA VAL A 391 -23.12 -5.81 -18.77
C VAL A 391 -21.89 -6.65 -19.11
N ASP A 392 -22.01 -7.48 -20.15
CA ASP A 392 -20.95 -8.37 -20.63
C ASP A 392 -20.07 -7.65 -21.66
N SER A 393 -20.71 -6.90 -22.56
CA SER A 393 -20.02 -6.14 -23.59
C SER A 393 -20.86 -4.98 -24.09
N PHE A 394 -20.28 -4.15 -24.94
CA PHE A 394 -21.02 -3.16 -25.71
C PHE A 394 -20.96 -3.49 -27.18
N ASP A 395 -22.05 -3.21 -27.88
CA ASP A 395 -22.08 -3.23 -29.33
C ASP A 395 -22.41 -1.83 -29.87
N VAL A 396 -22.09 -1.63 -31.14
CA VAL A 396 -22.34 -0.38 -31.84
C VAL A 396 -23.79 -0.31 -32.30
N ILE A 397 -24.41 0.85 -32.15
CA ILE A 397 -25.71 1.11 -32.78
C ILE A 397 -25.44 1.32 -34.27
N ARG A 398 -26.01 0.47 -35.12
CA ARG A 398 -25.82 0.54 -36.58
C ARG A 398 -26.96 1.29 -37.25
N ASP A 399 -26.61 2.16 -38.18
CA ASP A 399 -27.57 2.82 -39.06
C ASP A 399 -28.30 1.80 -39.95
N THR A 400 -29.45 2.20 -40.50
CA THR A 400 -30.22 1.32 -41.41
C THR A 400 -29.80 1.46 -42.87
N THR A 401 -28.64 2.06 -43.15
CA THR A 401 -28.12 2.15 -44.51
C THR A 401 -27.56 0.80 -44.97
N SER A 402 -27.34 0.64 -46.28
CA SER A 402 -26.79 -0.61 -46.85
C SER A 402 -25.44 -1.01 -46.28
N ASN A 403 -24.71 -0.07 -45.66
CA ASN A 403 -23.39 -0.31 -45.09
C ASN A 403 -23.40 -0.48 -43.57
N ALA A 404 -24.57 -0.40 -42.91
CA ALA A 404 -24.77 -0.59 -41.47
C ALA A 404 -23.69 0.10 -40.61
N ARG A 405 -23.42 1.38 -40.89
CA ARG A 405 -22.34 2.12 -40.24
C ARG A 405 -22.69 2.41 -38.79
N GLU A 406 -21.68 2.52 -37.94
CA GLU A 406 -21.88 2.97 -36.56
C GLU A 406 -22.49 4.38 -36.53
N VAL A 407 -23.54 4.53 -35.72
CA VAL A 407 -24.15 5.83 -35.41
C VAL A 407 -23.22 6.55 -34.44
N GLY A 408 -22.41 7.48 -34.97
CA GLY A 408 -21.48 8.26 -34.15
C GLY A 408 -22.14 9.36 -33.31
N LEU A 409 -23.36 9.81 -33.67
CA LEU A 409 -24.08 10.85 -32.95
C LEU A 409 -25.59 10.58 -33.00
N ILE A 410 -26.28 10.83 -31.89
CA ILE A 410 -27.75 11.00 -31.88
C ILE A 410 -28.06 12.48 -31.66
N PHE A 411 -28.75 13.09 -32.63
CA PHE A 411 -29.11 14.50 -32.59
C PHE A 411 -30.43 14.73 -31.85
N ARG A 412 -30.53 15.87 -31.15
CA ARG A 412 -31.77 16.33 -30.51
C ARG A 412 -32.98 16.32 -31.47
N SER A 413 -32.76 16.71 -32.73
CA SER A 413 -33.80 16.79 -33.76
C SER A 413 -34.38 15.44 -34.18
N TRP A 414 -33.77 14.32 -33.79
CA TRP A 414 -34.31 12.99 -34.07
C TRP A 414 -35.47 12.64 -33.14
N ASN A 415 -35.66 13.40 -32.05
CA ASN A 415 -36.73 13.20 -31.07
C ASN A 415 -36.83 11.74 -30.59
N VAL A 416 -35.68 11.11 -30.36
CA VAL A 416 -35.61 9.73 -29.91
C VAL A 416 -36.12 9.68 -28.47
N ALA A 417 -36.92 8.64 -28.18
CA ALA A 417 -37.32 8.31 -26.82
C ALA A 417 -36.57 7.07 -26.31
N VAL A 418 -36.47 6.94 -24.99
CA VAL A 418 -36.08 5.70 -24.31
C VAL A 418 -37.29 5.19 -23.54
N TRP A 419 -37.69 3.95 -23.84
CA TRP A 419 -38.88 3.30 -23.31
C TRP A 419 -38.52 2.13 -22.40
N PRO A 420 -39.38 1.81 -21.42
CA PRO A 420 -39.21 0.60 -20.65
C PRO A 420 -39.18 -0.64 -21.55
N ASP A 421 -38.39 -1.63 -21.17
CA ASP A 421 -38.43 -2.94 -21.82
C ASP A 421 -39.81 -3.58 -21.64
N THR A 422 -40.28 -4.28 -22.68
CA THR A 422 -41.62 -4.89 -22.68
C THR A 422 -41.82 -5.86 -21.51
N LEU A 423 -40.76 -6.53 -21.04
CA LEU A 423 -40.84 -7.41 -19.87
C LEU A 423 -41.07 -6.61 -18.57
N ILE A 424 -40.46 -5.43 -18.43
CA ILE A 424 -40.67 -4.55 -17.27
C ILE A 424 -42.07 -3.93 -17.31
N THR A 425 -42.54 -3.49 -18.47
CA THR A 425 -43.92 -2.97 -18.60
C THR A 425 -44.96 -4.03 -18.18
N ALA A 426 -44.68 -5.31 -18.44
CA ALA A 426 -45.55 -6.41 -18.02
C ALA A 426 -45.49 -6.70 -16.50
N GLU A 427 -44.35 -6.45 -15.85
CA GLU A 427 -44.17 -6.59 -14.39
C GLU A 427 -44.90 -5.47 -13.62
N PHE A 428 -45.02 -4.29 -14.22
CA PHE A 428 -45.66 -3.12 -13.62
C PHE A 428 -46.77 -2.52 -14.50
N PRO A 429 -47.86 -3.27 -14.76
CA PRO A 429 -48.90 -2.85 -15.71
C PRO A 429 -49.67 -1.61 -15.27
N ASP A 430 -49.73 -1.35 -13.95
CA ASP A 430 -50.43 -0.21 -13.35
C ASP A 430 -49.49 0.97 -13.03
N THR A 431 -48.18 0.82 -13.25
CA THR A 431 -47.18 1.88 -13.01
C THR A 431 -46.89 2.60 -14.32
N LEU A 432 -47.11 3.91 -14.36
CA LEU A 432 -46.64 4.73 -15.47
C LEU A 432 -45.11 4.86 -15.37
N LEU A 433 -44.41 3.90 -15.97
CA LEU A 433 -42.97 3.96 -16.10
C LEU A 433 -42.59 5.20 -16.94
N PRO A 434 -41.62 6.01 -16.49
CA PRO A 434 -41.29 7.25 -17.17
C PRO A 434 -40.68 6.97 -18.55
N ASP A 435 -41.30 7.51 -19.61
CA ASP A 435 -40.70 7.58 -20.95
C ASP A 435 -39.76 8.78 -21.06
N PHE A 436 -38.50 8.56 -21.41
CA PHE A 436 -37.58 9.69 -21.62
C PHE A 436 -37.67 10.16 -23.06
N ALA A 437 -38.53 11.15 -23.31
CA ALA A 437 -38.58 11.84 -24.58
C ALA A 437 -37.66 13.08 -24.57
N GLN A 438 -37.00 13.30 -25.70
CA GLN A 438 -36.20 14.50 -26.02
C GLN A 438 -34.89 14.61 -25.25
N PHE A 439 -33.79 14.58 -26.01
CA PHE A 439 -32.48 14.82 -25.44
C PHE A 439 -32.28 16.28 -25.07
N ALA A 440 -31.82 16.50 -23.85
CA ALA A 440 -31.29 17.79 -23.42
C ALA A 440 -29.94 18.11 -24.07
N SER A 441 -29.30 17.19 -24.80
CA SER A 441 -28.04 17.39 -25.53
C SER A 441 -27.89 16.45 -26.75
N ILE A 442 -26.85 16.66 -27.58
CA ILE A 442 -26.43 15.66 -28.56
C ILE A 442 -25.78 14.51 -27.78
N ILE A 443 -26.07 13.26 -28.14
CA ILE A 443 -25.37 12.09 -27.56
C ILE A 443 -24.25 11.67 -28.50
N PRO A 444 -22.98 11.77 -28.08
CA PRO A 444 -21.87 11.24 -28.85
C PRO A 444 -21.69 9.74 -28.60
N SER A 445 -21.28 9.03 -29.65
CA SER A 445 -20.88 7.62 -29.65
C SER A 445 -21.80 6.70 -28.84
N PRO A 446 -23.13 6.71 -29.07
CA PRO A 446 -24.06 5.89 -28.31
C PRO A 446 -23.74 4.39 -28.47
N LYS A 447 -23.73 3.68 -27.33
CA LYS A 447 -23.47 2.24 -27.29
C LYS A 447 -24.71 1.46 -26.89
N MET A 448 -24.87 0.29 -27.50
CA MET A 448 -25.83 -0.71 -27.06
C MET A 448 -25.23 -1.53 -25.93
N LEU A 449 -25.98 -1.71 -24.84
CA LEU A 449 -25.59 -2.64 -23.77
C LEU A 449 -25.89 -4.08 -24.20
N VAL A 450 -24.90 -4.96 -24.08
CA VAL A 450 -25.09 -6.41 -24.17
C VAL A 450 -25.11 -6.96 -22.74
N PRO A 451 -26.28 -7.28 -22.17
CA PRO A 451 -26.39 -7.73 -20.79
C PRO A 451 -25.72 -9.10 -20.58
N LYS A 452 -25.21 -9.35 -19.37
CA LYS A 452 -24.86 -10.71 -18.92
C LYS A 452 -26.10 -11.60 -18.92
N SER A 453 -25.93 -12.91 -19.01
CA SER A 453 -27.04 -13.86 -19.11
C SER A 453 -28.03 -13.81 -17.94
N SER A 454 -27.57 -13.43 -16.75
CA SER A 454 -28.40 -13.28 -15.54
C SER A 454 -28.98 -11.87 -15.37
N SER A 455 -28.56 -10.90 -16.19
CA SER A 455 -28.99 -9.51 -16.09
C SER A 455 -30.27 -9.28 -16.87
N ARG A 456 -31.03 -8.24 -16.51
CA ARG A 456 -32.23 -7.84 -17.25
C ARG A 456 -32.10 -6.45 -17.83
N VAL A 457 -32.73 -6.24 -18.98
CA VAL A 457 -32.83 -4.92 -19.61
C VAL A 457 -34.01 -4.18 -19.01
N LEU A 458 -33.77 -2.98 -18.49
CA LEU A 458 -34.83 -2.12 -17.96
C LEU A 458 -35.40 -1.18 -19.02
N TYR A 459 -34.54 -0.61 -19.85
CA TYR A 459 -34.93 0.39 -20.85
C TYR A 459 -34.18 0.21 -22.17
N ARG A 460 -34.87 0.55 -23.26
CA ARG A 460 -34.37 0.52 -24.64
C ARG A 460 -34.62 1.83 -25.35
N TYR A 461 -33.78 2.13 -26.33
CA TYR A 461 -34.12 3.14 -27.31
C TYR A 461 -35.37 2.73 -28.11
N GLN A 462 -36.20 3.73 -28.42
CA GLN A 462 -37.29 3.60 -29.38
C GLN A 462 -36.77 3.11 -30.73
N ALA A 463 -37.50 2.22 -31.39
CA ALA A 463 -37.16 1.82 -32.75
C ALA A 463 -37.27 3.02 -33.72
N LEU A 464 -36.17 3.34 -34.40
CA LEU A 464 -36.15 4.36 -35.46
C LEU A 464 -35.55 3.79 -36.76
N PRO A 465 -36.31 2.99 -37.53
CA PRO A 465 -35.81 2.28 -38.71
C PRO A 465 -35.25 3.16 -39.83
N ARG A 466 -35.46 4.48 -39.79
CA ARG A 466 -34.85 5.44 -40.73
C ARG A 466 -33.52 6.00 -40.26
N ARG A 467 -33.09 5.65 -39.04
CA ARG A 467 -31.89 6.17 -38.36
C ARG A 467 -30.98 5.04 -37.89
N TYR A 468 -31.54 4.02 -37.23
CA TYR A 468 -30.81 2.85 -36.73
C TYR A 468 -31.69 1.62 -36.59
N ALA A 469 -31.07 0.45 -36.55
CA ALA A 469 -31.76 -0.83 -36.46
C ALA A 469 -32.18 -1.18 -35.02
N GLY A 470 -33.34 -1.82 -34.89
CA GLY A 470 -33.81 -2.44 -33.65
C GLY A 470 -34.16 -1.47 -32.52
N MET A 471 -34.14 -1.99 -31.29
CA MET A 471 -34.36 -1.27 -30.03
C MET A 471 -33.17 -1.55 -29.08
N PRO A 472 -32.03 -0.86 -29.28
CA PRO A 472 -30.83 -1.12 -28.47
C PRO A 472 -31.07 -0.90 -26.97
N ALA A 473 -30.53 -1.78 -26.13
CA ALA A 473 -30.62 -1.66 -24.68
C ALA A 473 -29.77 -0.49 -24.15
N VAL A 474 -30.32 0.25 -23.18
CA VAL A 474 -29.74 1.49 -22.63
C VAL A 474 -29.54 1.41 -21.13
N ILE A 475 -30.44 0.74 -20.42
CA ILE A 475 -30.36 0.54 -18.97
C ILE A 475 -30.48 -0.95 -18.69
N VAL A 476 -29.52 -1.49 -17.96
CA VAL A 476 -29.43 -2.90 -17.59
C VAL A 476 -29.22 -3.02 -16.10
N GLU A 477 -29.88 -3.99 -15.48
CA GLU A 477 -29.77 -4.30 -14.06
C GLU A 477 -29.23 -5.72 -13.87
N ASP A 478 -28.47 -5.93 -12.79
CA ASP A 478 -28.01 -7.25 -12.38
C ASP A 478 -29.13 -8.14 -11.81
N ALA A 479 -28.83 -9.42 -11.64
CA ALA A 479 -29.79 -10.39 -11.11
C ALA A 479 -30.25 -10.10 -9.68
N ASN A 480 -29.38 -9.48 -8.87
CA ASN A 480 -29.64 -9.25 -7.44
C ASN A 480 -30.36 -7.92 -7.17
N LYS A 481 -30.73 -7.17 -8.21
CA LYS A 481 -31.29 -5.81 -8.10
C LYS A 481 -30.40 -4.92 -7.21
N SER A 482 -29.10 -5.01 -7.41
CA SER A 482 -28.06 -4.29 -6.66
C SER A 482 -27.32 -3.28 -7.53
N PHE A 483 -27.31 -3.46 -8.84
CA PHE A 483 -26.53 -2.64 -9.76
C PHE A 483 -27.32 -2.36 -11.04
N ILE A 484 -27.57 -1.08 -11.31
CA ILE A 484 -28.14 -0.57 -12.55
C ILE A 484 -27.05 0.19 -13.30
N LEU A 485 -26.74 -0.24 -14.53
CA LEU A 485 -25.87 0.49 -15.46
C LEU A 485 -26.70 1.17 -16.55
N CYS A 486 -26.49 2.47 -16.72
CA CYS A 486 -27.03 3.28 -17.80
C CYS A 486 -25.90 3.63 -18.77
N SER A 487 -26.01 3.26 -20.04
CA SER A 487 -25.00 3.55 -21.09
C SER A 487 -24.92 5.01 -21.50
N ILE A 488 -25.69 5.88 -20.83
CA ILE A 488 -25.81 7.29 -21.10
C ILE A 488 -26.03 8.02 -19.76
N PRO A 489 -25.45 9.21 -19.58
CA PRO A 489 -25.70 10.12 -18.48
C PRO A 489 -27.19 10.49 -18.43
N LEU A 490 -27.86 10.13 -17.34
CA LEU A 490 -29.31 10.27 -17.24
C LEU A 490 -29.77 11.74 -17.29
N HIS A 491 -28.92 12.70 -16.93
CA HIS A 491 -29.23 14.13 -17.07
C HIS A 491 -29.41 14.57 -18.53
N TYR A 492 -28.92 13.82 -19.52
CA TYR A 492 -29.25 14.06 -20.94
C TYR A 492 -30.69 13.70 -21.31
N PHE A 493 -31.39 12.95 -20.46
CA PHE A 493 -32.74 12.44 -20.68
C PHE A 493 -33.83 13.16 -19.90
N ASN A 494 -33.56 14.35 -19.36
CA ASN A 494 -34.55 15.09 -18.57
C ASN A 494 -35.41 16.07 -19.40
N GLY A 495 -35.50 15.91 -20.73
CA GLY A 495 -36.34 16.77 -21.59
C GLY A 495 -37.82 16.76 -21.19
N GLY A 496 -38.32 15.60 -20.74
CA GLY A 496 -39.67 15.43 -20.19
C GLY A 496 -39.82 15.78 -18.70
N LYS A 497 -38.77 16.27 -18.02
CA LYS A 497 -38.74 16.55 -16.57
C LYS A 497 -39.18 15.36 -15.69
N ASN A 498 -38.86 14.15 -16.11
CA ASN A 498 -39.29 12.89 -15.49
C ASN A 498 -38.15 12.07 -14.91
N LEU A 499 -36.90 12.56 -14.98
CA LEU A 499 -35.75 11.85 -14.41
C LEU A 499 -35.91 11.60 -12.91
N GLY A 500 -36.50 12.55 -12.16
CA GLY A 500 -36.77 12.36 -10.74
C GLY A 500 -37.69 11.19 -10.44
N LYS A 501 -38.70 10.93 -11.30
CA LYS A 501 -39.57 9.76 -11.17
C LYS A 501 -38.83 8.46 -11.45
N LEU A 502 -37.85 8.47 -12.36
CA LEU A 502 -37.02 7.29 -12.63
C LEU A 502 -36.13 6.95 -11.45
N ILE A 503 -35.44 7.97 -10.92
CA ILE A 503 -34.55 7.77 -9.77
C ILE A 503 -35.37 7.27 -8.57
N ASP A 504 -36.55 7.85 -8.36
CA ASP A 504 -37.49 7.36 -7.33
C ASP A 504 -37.90 5.89 -7.57
N LEU A 505 -38.25 5.53 -8.81
CA LEU A 505 -38.58 4.14 -9.19
C LEU A 505 -37.42 3.19 -8.89
N PHE A 506 -36.19 3.51 -9.30
CA PHE A 506 -35.02 2.68 -9.04
C PHE A 506 -34.76 2.52 -7.54
N LEU A 507 -34.79 3.62 -6.78
CA LEU A 507 -34.58 3.58 -5.34
C LEU A 507 -35.66 2.79 -4.61
N THR A 508 -36.94 3.01 -4.93
CA THR A 508 -38.06 2.40 -4.18
C THR A 508 -38.42 1.00 -4.66
N THR A 509 -38.60 0.83 -5.96
CA THR A 509 -39.21 -0.36 -6.55
C THR A 509 -38.17 -1.43 -6.81
N GLU A 510 -36.99 -1.04 -7.29
CA GLU A 510 -35.92 -1.99 -7.58
C GLU A 510 -35.03 -2.25 -6.38
N PHE A 511 -34.63 -1.20 -5.66
CA PHE A 511 -33.73 -1.33 -4.51
C PHE A 511 -34.42 -1.48 -3.16
N GLY A 512 -35.71 -1.14 -3.05
CA GLY A 512 -36.48 -1.29 -1.82
C GLY A 512 -36.20 -0.22 -0.74
N LEU A 513 -35.76 0.99 -1.13
CA LEU A 513 -35.37 2.09 -0.22
C LEU A 513 -36.48 3.11 0.08
#